data_AF-A0A3C0VW57-F1
#
_entry.id   AF-A0A3C0VW57-F1
#
_cell.length_a   1.000
_cell.length_b   1.000
_cell.length_c   1.000
_cell.angle_alpha   90.00
_cell.angle_beta   90.00
_cell.angle_gamma   90.00
#
_symmetry.space_group_name_H-M   'P 1'
#
loop_
_entity.id
_entity.type
_entity.pdbx_description
1 polymer ?
#
loop_
_entity_poly.entity_id
_entity_poly.type
_entity_poly.pdbx_seq_one_letter_code
_entity_poly.pdbx_strand_id
1 'polypeptide(L)'
;EGHEIGADKTRLDSFGHPVLSGAAETLAEVVHGKLNLKTRTVKLGYAQRCAAHYASQTDIDEAVACGVAAVKAAVEGKSGFMVTLERASKKPYEFTTGLHSLGDIALVERTIPDDWISEDGWLPNQQFIDYVAPLIEGEANVPTDNGLPHFAQLNKVPVDKKLPPRD
;
A
#
# COMPACT_ATOMS: atom_id res chain seq x y z
N GLU A 1 -2.11 -29.50 2.97
CA GLU A 1 -0.85 -28.84 3.41
C GLU A 1 -0.44 -27.83 2.35
N GLY A 2 -0.63 -26.53 2.64
CA GLY A 2 -0.23 -25.46 1.72
C GLY A 2 1.26 -25.20 1.85
N HIS A 3 2.00 -25.28 0.74
CA HIS A 3 3.40 -24.88 0.69
C HIS A 3 3.48 -23.51 0.01
N GLU A 4 4.08 -22.54 0.67
CA GLU A 4 4.33 -21.22 0.07
C GLU A 4 5.23 -21.33 -1.15
N ILE A 5 4.83 -20.68 -2.24
CA ILE A 5 5.53 -20.67 -3.52
C ILE A 5 6.26 -19.33 -3.68
N GLY A 6 7.54 -19.37 -4.07
CA GLY A 6 8.32 -18.15 -4.29
C GLY A 6 8.75 -17.44 -3.01
N ALA A 7 8.90 -18.17 -1.90
CA ALA A 7 9.57 -17.66 -0.70
C ALA A 7 11.03 -18.13 -0.71
N ASP A 8 11.99 -17.20 -0.83
CA ASP A 8 13.40 -17.54 -0.62
C ASP A 8 13.68 -17.57 0.89
N LYS A 9 13.58 -18.77 1.47
CA LYS A 9 13.83 -19.00 2.91
C LYS A 9 15.30 -18.87 3.30
N THR A 10 16.22 -18.69 2.35
CA THR A 10 17.65 -18.48 2.62
C THR A 10 18.02 -17.02 2.80
N ARG A 11 17.15 -16.09 2.38
CA ARG A 11 17.33 -14.64 2.52
C ARG A 11 16.20 -14.08 3.38
N LEU A 12 16.53 -13.71 4.60
CA LEU A 12 15.59 -13.12 5.56
C LEU A 12 15.78 -11.60 5.61
N ASP A 13 14.69 -10.87 5.83
CA ASP A 13 14.74 -9.44 6.16
C ASP A 13 15.20 -9.21 7.61
N SER A 14 15.29 -7.95 8.03
CA SER A 14 15.71 -7.57 9.40
C SER A 14 14.77 -8.05 10.50
N PHE A 15 13.57 -8.55 10.17
CA PHE A 15 12.59 -9.11 11.08
C PHE A 15 12.53 -10.65 11.01
N GLY A 16 13.34 -11.27 10.14
CA GLY A 16 13.39 -12.73 9.99
C GLY A 16 12.38 -13.28 8.97
N HIS A 17 11.72 -12.43 8.18
CA HIS A 17 10.76 -12.89 7.18
C HIS A 17 11.45 -13.28 5.87
N PRO A 18 11.06 -14.41 5.24
CA PRO A 18 11.55 -14.80 3.91
C PRO A 18 11.30 -13.72 2.88
N VAL A 19 12.25 -13.50 1.98
CA VAL A 19 12.02 -12.62 0.82
C VAL A 19 11.02 -13.30 -0.10
N LEU A 20 9.82 -12.74 -0.19
CA LEU A 20 8.77 -13.19 -1.11
C LEU A 20 9.07 -12.67 -2.52
N SER A 21 9.60 -13.55 -3.37
CA SER A 21 9.84 -13.33 -4.79
C SER A 21 9.92 -14.66 -5.55
N GLY A 22 9.31 -14.74 -6.73
CA GLY A 22 9.40 -15.94 -7.59
C GLY A 22 8.09 -16.68 -7.81
N ALA A 23 6.99 -16.21 -7.19
CA ALA A 23 5.68 -16.84 -7.33
C ALA A 23 5.20 -16.86 -8.79
N ALA A 24 5.39 -15.75 -9.51
CA ALA A 24 5.01 -15.65 -10.91
C ALA A 24 5.80 -16.64 -11.80
N GLU A 25 7.11 -16.74 -11.59
CA GLU A 25 7.99 -17.65 -12.31
C GLU A 25 7.62 -19.11 -12.05
N THR A 26 7.39 -19.46 -10.79
CA THR A 26 6.97 -20.83 -10.43
C THR A 26 5.62 -21.19 -11.05
N LEU A 27 4.65 -20.26 -11.03
CA LEU A 27 3.36 -20.47 -11.69
C LEU A 27 3.51 -20.63 -13.21
N ALA A 28 4.40 -19.86 -13.85
CA ALA A 28 4.67 -19.97 -15.27
C ALA A 28 5.27 -21.34 -15.65
N GLU A 29 6.15 -21.89 -14.81
CA GLU A 29 6.68 -23.25 -14.99
C GLU A 29 5.60 -24.32 -14.82
N VAL A 30 4.75 -24.20 -13.80
CA VAL A 30 3.63 -25.14 -13.56
C VAL A 30 2.66 -25.14 -14.75
N VAL A 31 2.27 -23.96 -15.25
CA VAL A 31 1.36 -23.83 -16.39
C VAL A 31 2.00 -24.39 -17.66
N HIS A 32 3.27 -24.04 -17.93
CA HIS A 32 3.99 -24.54 -19.10
C HIS A 32 4.09 -26.07 -19.07
N GLY A 33 4.50 -26.66 -17.95
CA GLY A 33 4.66 -28.11 -17.81
C GLY A 33 3.35 -28.90 -17.92
N LYS A 34 2.23 -28.35 -17.43
CA LYS A 34 0.93 -29.04 -17.47
C LYS A 34 0.17 -28.87 -18.79
N LEU A 35 0.30 -27.70 -19.43
CA LEU A 35 -0.55 -27.34 -20.57
C LEU A 35 0.23 -27.22 -21.88
N ASN A 36 1.57 -27.29 -21.85
CA ASN A 36 2.46 -27.07 -23.00
C ASN A 36 2.17 -25.75 -23.75
N LEU A 37 1.80 -24.71 -22.98
CA LEU A 37 1.54 -23.37 -23.49
C LEU A 37 2.75 -22.47 -23.24
N LYS A 38 3.01 -21.53 -24.14
CA LYS A 38 4.03 -20.49 -23.95
C LYS A 38 3.62 -19.56 -22.82
N THR A 39 4.49 -19.37 -21.83
CA THR A 39 4.25 -18.49 -20.68
C THR A 39 5.17 -17.27 -20.68
N ARG A 40 4.73 -16.18 -20.05
CA ARG A 40 5.52 -14.96 -19.79
C ARG A 40 5.05 -14.36 -18.47
N THR A 41 5.99 -13.91 -17.66
CA THR A 41 5.72 -13.18 -16.42
C THR A 41 6.06 -11.70 -16.57
N VAL A 42 5.38 -10.85 -15.80
CA VAL A 42 5.69 -9.42 -15.67
C VAL A 42 5.64 -9.07 -14.18
N LYS A 43 6.73 -8.52 -13.65
CA LYS A 43 6.83 -8.09 -12.24
C LYS A 43 6.96 -6.58 -12.19
N LEU A 44 5.92 -5.90 -11.71
CA LEU A 44 5.87 -4.43 -11.72
C LEU A 44 6.81 -3.79 -10.69
N GLY A 45 7.05 -4.42 -9.54
CA GLY A 45 8.07 -4.00 -8.58
C GLY A 45 7.88 -2.56 -8.07
N TYR A 46 8.78 -1.64 -8.42
CA TYR A 46 8.64 -0.23 -8.06
C TYR A 46 7.53 0.48 -8.84
N ALA A 47 7.26 0.06 -10.08
CA ALA A 47 6.28 0.72 -10.93
C ALA A 47 4.89 0.76 -10.27
N GLN A 48 4.45 -0.35 -9.66
CA GLN A 48 3.13 -0.42 -9.01
C GLN A 48 2.98 0.47 -7.75
N ARG A 49 4.08 0.88 -7.11
CA ARG A 49 4.06 1.69 -5.87
C ARG A 49 4.59 3.11 -6.05
N CYS A 50 5.07 3.44 -7.25
CA CYS A 50 5.56 4.76 -7.61
C CYS A 50 4.82 5.32 -8.84
N ALA A 51 3.62 4.79 -9.14
CA ALA A 51 2.78 5.23 -10.24
C ALA A 51 1.95 6.48 -9.87
N ALA A 52 2.58 7.53 -9.33
CA ALA A 52 1.89 8.77 -8.96
C ALA A 52 1.16 9.43 -10.14
N HIS A 53 1.62 9.17 -11.37
CA HIS A 53 0.98 9.58 -12.62
C HIS A 53 -0.40 8.93 -12.88
N TYR A 54 -0.75 7.89 -12.10
CA TYR A 54 -2.01 7.16 -12.20
C TYR A 54 -2.54 6.78 -10.81
N ALA A 55 -2.24 7.62 -9.82
CA ALA A 55 -2.78 7.45 -8.47
C ALA A 55 -4.28 7.79 -8.44
N SER A 56 -5.00 7.14 -7.52
CA SER A 56 -6.39 7.48 -7.22
C SER A 56 -6.47 8.84 -6.57
N GLN A 57 -7.46 9.64 -6.95
CA GLN A 57 -7.74 10.90 -6.28
C GLN A 57 -8.18 10.67 -4.82
N THR A 58 -8.96 9.62 -4.56
CA THR A 58 -9.35 9.24 -3.19
C THR A 58 -8.13 9.00 -2.29
N ASP A 59 -7.15 8.20 -2.73
CA ASP A 59 -5.92 7.93 -1.97
C ASP A 59 -5.13 9.22 -1.68
N ILE A 60 -5.06 10.13 -2.66
CA ILE A 60 -4.43 11.45 -2.48
C ILE A 60 -5.15 12.27 -1.41
N ASP A 61 -6.48 12.37 -1.49
CA ASP A 61 -7.28 13.17 -0.56
C ASP A 61 -7.20 12.63 0.86
N GLU A 62 -7.28 11.30 1.02
CA GLU A 62 -7.12 10.60 2.30
C GLU A 62 -5.72 10.81 2.91
N ALA A 63 -4.67 10.70 2.09
CA ALA A 63 -3.29 10.92 2.54
C ALA A 63 -3.05 12.36 3.00
N VAL A 64 -3.58 13.35 2.27
CA VAL A 64 -3.51 14.76 2.65
C VAL A 64 -4.28 15.00 3.95
N ALA A 65 -5.50 14.46 4.07
CA ALA A 65 -6.32 14.58 5.28
C ALA A 65 -5.60 14.01 6.51
N CYS A 66 -4.93 12.86 6.36
CA CYS A 66 -4.13 12.26 7.43
C CYS A 66 -3.01 13.20 7.91
N GLY A 67 -2.25 13.79 6.97
CA GLY A 67 -1.19 14.75 7.31
C GLY A 67 -1.71 15.98 8.04
N VAL A 68 -2.82 16.56 7.58
CA VAL A 68 -3.47 17.71 8.22
C VAL A 68 -3.95 17.36 9.63
N ALA A 69 -4.61 16.23 9.80
CA ALA A 69 -5.12 15.79 11.10
C ALA A 69 -3.98 15.52 12.09
N ALA A 70 -2.87 14.92 11.64
CA ALA A 70 -1.70 14.66 12.47
C ALA A 70 -1.08 15.96 13.02
N VAL A 71 -0.94 16.98 12.17
CA VAL A 71 -0.39 18.29 12.60
C VAL A 71 -1.33 18.97 13.59
N LYS A 72 -2.66 18.98 13.34
CA LYS A 72 -3.64 19.53 14.28
C LYS A 72 -3.57 18.85 15.64
N ALA A 73 -3.57 17.51 15.66
CA ALA A 73 -3.47 16.74 16.89
C ALA A 73 -2.18 17.05 17.67
N ALA A 74 -1.04 17.16 16.98
CA ALA A 74 0.24 17.51 17.61
C ALA A 74 0.22 18.92 18.21
N VAL A 75 -0.35 19.90 17.52
CA VAL A 75 -0.51 21.28 18.02
C VAL A 75 -1.44 21.35 19.23
N GLU A 76 -2.46 20.49 19.29
CA GLU A 76 -3.34 20.32 20.44
C GLU A 76 -2.69 19.55 21.62
N GLY A 77 -1.41 19.18 21.50
CA GLY A 77 -0.66 18.49 22.55
C GLY A 77 -0.93 16.99 22.63
N LYS A 78 -1.53 16.39 21.60
CA LYS A 78 -1.73 14.93 21.54
C LYS A 78 -0.42 14.24 21.16
N SER A 79 -0.10 13.17 21.87
CA SER A 79 1.09 12.33 21.63
C SER A 79 0.75 10.87 21.88
N GLY A 80 1.40 9.95 21.17
CA GLY A 80 1.13 8.51 21.27
C GLY A 80 -0.04 8.01 20.43
N PHE A 81 -0.46 8.75 19.39
CA PHE A 81 -1.60 8.42 18.53
C PHE A 81 -1.20 8.29 17.06
N MET A 82 -1.94 7.45 16.34
CA MET A 82 -1.95 7.38 14.87
C MET A 82 -3.26 7.98 14.35
N VAL A 83 -3.20 8.67 13.22
CA VAL A 83 -4.41 9.09 12.50
C VAL A 83 -5.03 7.90 11.79
N THR A 84 -6.34 7.73 11.95
CA THR A 84 -7.14 6.69 11.28
C THR A 84 -7.99 7.31 10.18
N LEU A 85 -8.29 6.51 9.15
CA LEU A 85 -9.32 6.83 8.17
C LEU A 85 -10.58 6.05 8.53
N GLU A 86 -11.67 6.78 8.73
CA GLU A 86 -12.95 6.24 9.19
C GLU A 86 -13.97 6.40 8.07
N ARG A 87 -14.42 5.27 7.51
CA ARG A 87 -15.46 5.29 6.48
C ARG A 87 -16.80 5.69 7.10
N ALA A 88 -17.26 6.90 6.81
CA ALA A 88 -18.52 7.45 7.30
C ALA A 88 -19.72 7.00 6.46
N SER A 89 -19.54 6.84 5.14
CA SER A 89 -20.57 6.35 4.22
C SER A 89 -19.98 5.48 3.12
N LYS A 90 -20.78 4.53 2.62
CA LYS A 90 -20.40 3.64 1.50
C LYS A 90 -20.85 4.19 0.15
N LYS A 91 -22.05 4.78 0.07
CA LYS A 91 -22.67 5.29 -1.16
C LYS A 91 -23.53 6.53 -0.82
N PRO A 92 -23.05 7.77 -1.08
CA PRO A 92 -21.72 8.10 -1.61
C PRO A 92 -20.58 7.68 -0.66
N TYR A 93 -19.37 7.48 -1.20
CA TYR A 93 -18.21 7.24 -0.35
C TYR A 93 -17.83 8.51 0.40
N GLU A 94 -17.77 8.42 1.72
CA GLU A 94 -17.36 9.51 2.59
C GLU A 94 -16.46 8.96 3.68
N PHE A 95 -15.44 9.73 4.04
CA PHE A 95 -14.51 9.40 5.11
C PHE A 95 -14.26 10.59 6.02
N THR A 96 -13.85 10.29 7.24
CA THR A 96 -13.32 11.25 8.21
C THR A 96 -11.99 10.76 8.76
N THR A 97 -11.28 11.64 9.47
CA THR A 97 -10.06 11.26 10.19
C THR A 97 -10.34 11.11 11.68
N GLY A 98 -9.79 10.06 12.30
CA GLY A 98 -9.81 9.85 13.74
C GLY A 98 -8.43 9.80 14.36
N LEU A 99 -8.36 9.58 15.67
CA LEU A 99 -7.13 9.30 16.40
C LEU A 99 -7.29 8.00 17.17
N HIS A 100 -6.30 7.12 17.05
CA HIS A 100 -6.26 5.87 17.80
C HIS A 100 -4.91 5.72 18.50
N SER A 101 -4.92 5.13 19.70
CA SER A 101 -3.69 4.90 20.47
C SER A 101 -2.74 3.99 19.68
N LEU A 102 -1.45 4.36 19.62
CA LEU A 102 -0.42 3.53 19.01
C LEU A 102 -0.27 2.18 19.73
N GLY A 103 -0.52 2.12 21.04
CA GLY A 103 -0.44 0.89 21.82
C GLY A 103 -1.44 -0.18 21.36
N ASP A 104 -2.60 0.24 20.86
CA ASP A 104 -3.64 -0.67 20.40
C ASP A 104 -3.45 -1.09 18.94
N ILE A 105 -2.65 -0.35 18.18
CA ILE A 105 -2.36 -0.62 16.76
C ILE A 105 -1.11 -1.48 16.60
N ALA A 106 -0.13 -1.32 17.50
CA ALA A 106 1.12 -2.06 17.43
C ALA A 106 0.86 -3.57 17.43
N LEU A 107 1.49 -4.28 16.48
CA LEU A 107 1.40 -5.74 16.32
C LEU A 107 -0.01 -6.28 15.98
N VAL A 108 -0.94 -5.41 15.58
CA VAL A 108 -2.25 -5.81 15.05
C VAL A 108 -2.26 -5.64 13.55
N GLU A 109 -2.84 -6.60 12.84
CA GLU A 109 -2.99 -6.56 11.38
C GLU A 109 -4.45 -6.66 10.98
N ARG A 110 -4.77 -6.07 9.82
CA ARG A 110 -6.08 -6.23 9.17
C ARG A 110 -5.94 -7.26 8.06
N THR A 111 -6.51 -8.44 8.27
CA THR A 111 -6.59 -9.48 7.25
C THR A 111 -7.70 -9.20 6.25
N ILE A 112 -7.61 -9.80 5.06
CA ILE A 112 -8.73 -9.87 4.13
C ILE A 112 -9.72 -10.91 4.69
N PRO A 113 -11.00 -10.55 4.89
CA PRO A 113 -12.00 -11.52 5.35
C PRO A 113 -12.14 -12.70 4.38
N ASP A 114 -12.27 -13.92 4.90
CA ASP A 114 -12.41 -15.12 4.05
C ASP A 114 -13.66 -15.05 3.16
N ASP A 115 -14.73 -14.43 3.65
CA ASP A 115 -15.98 -14.22 2.92
C ASP A 115 -15.89 -13.14 1.84
N TRP A 116 -14.72 -12.52 1.65
CA TRP A 116 -14.42 -11.62 0.53
C TRP A 116 -13.78 -12.35 -0.66
N ILE A 117 -13.49 -13.64 -0.52
CA ILE A 117 -12.97 -14.52 -1.56
C ILE A 117 -14.16 -15.31 -2.15
N SER A 118 -14.12 -15.63 -3.44
CA SER A 118 -15.11 -16.48 -4.09
C SER A 118 -15.11 -17.89 -3.49
N GLU A 119 -16.24 -18.59 -3.60
CA GLU A 119 -16.41 -19.94 -3.04
C GLU A 119 -15.37 -20.96 -3.55
N ASP A 120 -14.89 -20.77 -4.78
CA ASP A 120 -13.85 -21.58 -5.39
C ASP A 120 -12.42 -21.23 -4.93
N GLY A 121 -12.25 -20.15 -4.15
CA GLY A 121 -10.98 -19.72 -3.55
C GLY A 121 -10.05 -18.94 -4.49
N TRP A 122 -10.49 -18.58 -5.71
CA TRP A 122 -9.59 -18.03 -6.74
C TRP A 122 -9.62 -16.51 -6.90
N LEU A 123 -10.76 -15.87 -6.65
CA LEU A 123 -10.96 -14.46 -6.99
C LEU A 123 -11.56 -13.69 -5.82
N PRO A 124 -11.35 -12.37 -5.75
CA PRO A 124 -12.16 -11.52 -4.90
C PRO A 124 -13.62 -11.53 -5.36
N ASN A 125 -14.56 -11.44 -4.42
CA ASN A 125 -15.99 -11.38 -4.71
C ASN A 125 -16.54 -9.94 -4.59
N GLN A 126 -17.86 -9.78 -4.70
CA GLN A 126 -18.51 -8.46 -4.68
C GLN A 126 -18.29 -7.70 -3.36
N GLN A 127 -18.13 -8.37 -2.22
CA GLN A 127 -17.87 -7.70 -0.94
C GLN A 127 -16.51 -7.01 -0.95
N PHE A 128 -15.49 -7.68 -1.50
CA PHE A 128 -14.18 -7.07 -1.73
C PHE A 128 -14.30 -5.86 -2.66
N ILE A 129 -14.97 -6.04 -3.80
CA ILE A 129 -15.14 -4.99 -4.82
C ILE A 129 -15.83 -3.77 -4.20
N ASP A 130 -16.93 -3.96 -3.46
CA ASP A 130 -17.65 -2.87 -2.80
C ASP A 130 -16.79 -2.10 -1.79
N TYR A 131 -15.82 -2.77 -1.16
CA TYR A 131 -14.88 -2.14 -0.24
C TYR A 131 -13.78 -1.33 -0.96
N VAL A 132 -13.15 -1.92 -1.98
CA VAL A 132 -11.98 -1.32 -2.65
C VAL A 132 -12.33 -0.35 -3.77
N ALA A 133 -13.47 -0.52 -4.45
CA ALA A 133 -13.80 0.28 -5.62
C ALA A 133 -13.77 1.79 -5.33
N PRO A 134 -14.33 2.31 -4.22
CA PRO A 134 -14.23 3.73 -3.91
C PRO A 134 -12.82 4.23 -3.62
N LEU A 135 -11.92 3.35 -3.17
CA LEU A 135 -10.54 3.69 -2.83
C LEU A 135 -9.66 3.92 -4.07
N ILE A 136 -10.14 3.51 -5.25
CA ILE A 136 -9.44 3.70 -6.52
C ILE A 136 -10.12 4.74 -7.42
N GLU A 137 -11.19 5.39 -6.93
CA GLU A 137 -11.93 6.38 -7.71
C GLU A 137 -11.16 7.69 -7.92
N GLY A 138 -11.48 8.37 -9.03
CA GLY A 138 -10.87 9.62 -9.45
C GLY A 138 -9.43 9.47 -9.96
N GLU A 139 -8.97 10.50 -10.66
CA GLU A 139 -7.65 10.52 -11.31
C GLU A 139 -6.80 11.66 -10.76
N ALA A 140 -5.53 11.38 -10.48
CA ALA A 140 -4.56 12.39 -10.09
C ALA A 140 -4.29 13.39 -11.23
N ASN A 141 -4.48 14.69 -10.97
CA ASN A 141 -4.05 15.73 -11.89
C ASN A 141 -2.54 16.01 -11.73
N VAL A 142 -1.73 15.36 -12.57
CA VAL A 142 -0.27 15.50 -12.54
C VAL A 142 0.20 16.45 -13.65
N PRO A 143 0.80 17.61 -13.32
CA PRO A 143 1.37 18.50 -14.31
C PRO A 143 2.39 17.78 -15.19
N THR A 144 2.46 18.15 -16.47
CA THR A 144 3.46 17.60 -17.40
C THR A 144 4.32 18.70 -17.99
N ASP A 145 5.57 18.36 -18.28
CA ASP A 145 6.51 19.20 -19.02
C ASP A 145 7.23 18.32 -20.05
N ASN A 146 7.22 18.74 -21.32
CA ASN A 146 7.78 17.99 -22.45
C ASN A 146 7.34 16.51 -22.53
N GLY A 147 6.07 16.23 -22.19
CA GLY A 147 5.49 14.89 -22.26
C GLY A 147 5.82 13.97 -21.08
N LEU A 148 6.48 14.48 -20.03
CA LEU A 148 6.78 13.72 -18.81
C LEU A 148 6.09 14.36 -17.58
N PRO A 149 5.73 13.57 -16.55
CA PRO A 149 5.26 14.10 -15.28
C PRO A 149 6.28 15.05 -14.64
N HIS A 150 5.83 16.26 -14.30
CA HIS A 150 6.63 17.28 -13.64
C HIS A 150 6.44 17.19 -12.12
N PHE A 151 7.27 16.38 -11.47
CA PHE A 151 7.24 16.18 -10.02
C PHE A 151 8.00 17.26 -9.25
N ALA A 152 7.57 17.50 -8.01
CA ALA A 152 8.21 18.47 -7.12
C ALA A 152 9.68 18.11 -6.84
N GLN A 153 10.57 19.11 -6.96
CA GLN A 153 11.96 19.02 -6.54
C GLN A 153 12.17 19.89 -5.30
N LEU A 154 12.47 19.25 -4.17
CA LEU A 154 12.75 19.95 -2.92
C LEU A 154 14.21 20.39 -2.87
N ASN A 155 14.48 21.61 -2.39
CA ASN A 155 15.84 22.16 -2.23
C ASN A 155 16.68 21.38 -1.20
N LYS A 156 16.04 20.56 -0.34
CA LYS A 156 16.68 19.71 0.67
C LYS A 156 17.76 20.46 1.48
N VAL A 157 17.48 21.71 1.87
CA VAL A 157 18.43 22.55 2.62
C VAL A 157 18.72 21.90 3.98
N PRO A 158 19.97 21.46 4.23
CA PRO A 158 20.32 20.81 5.49
C PRO A 158 20.35 21.82 6.64
N VAL A 159 20.03 21.35 7.85
CA VAL A 159 20.20 22.13 9.08
C VAL A 159 21.54 21.82 9.73
N ASP A 160 22.09 22.78 10.46
CA ASP A 160 23.37 22.62 11.16
C ASP A 160 23.32 21.46 12.18
N LYS A 161 24.37 20.63 12.16
CA LYS A 161 24.50 19.52 13.12
C LYS A 161 24.76 20.08 14.51
N LYS A 162 23.90 19.71 15.48
CA LYS A 162 24.05 20.10 16.89
C LYS A 162 24.66 19.01 17.78
N LEU A 163 24.70 17.77 17.30
CA LEU A 163 25.21 16.62 18.03
C LEU A 163 26.52 16.12 17.41
N PRO A 164 27.43 15.51 18.21
CA PRO A 164 28.63 14.88 17.67
C PRO A 164 28.27 13.73 16.71
N PRO A 165 29.22 13.29 15.87
CA PRO A 165 29.06 12.06 15.09
C PRO A 165 28.65 10.90 16.01
N ARG A 166 27.74 10.05 15.55
CA ARG A 166 27.38 8.82 16.24
C ARG A 166 28.54 7.83 16.04
N ASP A 167 29.06 7.29 17.15
CA ASP A 167 30.04 6.19 17.15
C ASP A 167 29.48 4.92 16.48
#